data_AF-A0A7C4B9V7-F1
#
_entry.id   AF-A0A7C4B9V7-F1
#
_cell.length_a   1.000
_cell.length_b   1.000
_cell.length_c   1.000
_cell.angle_alpha   90.00
_cell.angle_beta   90.00
_cell.angle_gamma   90.00
#
_symmetry.space_group_name_H-M   'P 1'
#
loop_
_entity.id
_entity.type
_entity.pdbx_description
1 polymer ?
#
loop_
_entity_poly.entity_id
_entity_poly.type
_entity_poly.pdbx_seq_one_letter_code
_entity_poly.pdbx_strand_id
1 'polypeptide(L)'
;MPRFADLFVEELRRKREEVLRVVGRGSDLASRYGRLLERVWVRGVGAGRAFGGVFAVDSGSDEIEVTGGGVLLVTRSVALSVDGGELRRLRLDAFFP
;
A
#
# COMPACT_ATOMS: atom_id res chain seq x y z
N MET A 1 10.85 1.10 16.96
CA MET A 1 11.71 0.19 16.18
C MET A 1 13.16 0.64 16.30
N PRO A 2 14.11 -0.25 16.63
CA PRO A 2 15.53 0.05 16.52
C PRO A 2 15.85 0.49 15.08
N ARG A 3 16.77 1.45 14.92
CA ARG A 3 17.19 1.95 13.61
C ARG A 3 18.16 0.95 13.01
N PHE A 4 17.67 0.00 12.21
CA PHE A 4 18.48 -0.98 11.47
C PHE A 4 19.00 -0.45 10.13
N ALA A 5 18.85 0.85 9.88
CA ALA A 5 19.21 1.45 8.60
C ALA A 5 20.72 1.35 8.31
N ASP A 6 21.54 1.47 9.35
CA ASP A 6 22.99 1.27 9.32
C ASP A 6 23.36 -0.17 8.94
N LEU A 7 22.82 -1.16 9.67
CA LEU A 7 23.06 -2.58 9.41
C LEU A 7 22.56 -3.02 8.02
N PHE A 8 21.43 -2.46 7.58
CA PHE A 8 20.90 -2.69 6.24
C PHE A 8 21.84 -2.15 5.14
N VAL A 9 22.39 -0.95 5.33
CA VAL A 9 23.37 -0.38 4.39
C VAL A 9 24.65 -1.21 4.35
N GLU A 10 25.12 -1.71 5.49
CA GLU A 10 26.29 -2.60 5.54
C GLU A 10 26.06 -3.91 4.78
N GLU A 11 24.94 -4.58 5.02
CA GLU A 11 24.59 -5.82 4.32
C GLU A 11 24.38 -5.59 2.82
N LEU A 12 23.77 -4.46 2.42
CA LEU A 12 23.65 -4.06 1.01
C LEU A 12 25.01 -3.88 0.33
N ARG A 13 25.97 -3.25 1.01
CA ARG A 13 27.33 -3.08 0.48
C ARG A 13 28.02 -4.42 0.33
N ARG A 14 27.89 -5.30 1.33
CA ARG A 14 28.47 -6.65 1.30
C ARG A 14 27.90 -7.51 0.17
N LYS A 15 26.59 -7.43 -0.07
CA LYS A 15 25.87 -8.24 -1.07
C LYS A 15 25.63 -7.51 -2.39
N ARG A 16 26.35 -6.42 -2.65
CA ARG A 16 26.12 -5.52 -3.79
C ARG A 16 25.97 -6.25 -5.12
N GLU A 17 26.87 -7.18 -5.44
CA GLU A 17 26.85 -7.91 -6.72
C GLU A 17 25.71 -8.92 -6.82
N GLU A 18 25.23 -9.48 -5.70
CA GLU A 18 24.04 -10.33 -5.68
C GLU A 18 22.78 -9.48 -5.88
N VAL A 19 22.69 -8.35 -5.18
CA VAL A 19 21.58 -7.40 -5.31
C VAL A 19 21.52 -6.85 -6.75
N LEU A 20 22.64 -6.46 -7.34
CA LEU A 20 22.68 -5.98 -8.73
C LEU A 20 22.30 -7.05 -9.76
N ARG A 21 22.58 -8.33 -9.48
CA ARG A 21 22.11 -9.44 -10.32
C ARG A 21 20.60 -9.60 -10.27
N VAL A 22 19.98 -9.43 -9.11
CA VAL A 22 18.53 -9.57 -8.91
C VAL A 22 17.75 -8.36 -9.41
N VAL A 23 18.19 -7.15 -9.06
CA VAL A 23 17.52 -5.89 -9.45
C VAL A 23 17.75 -5.58 -10.93
N GLY A 24 18.75 -6.22 -11.55
CA GLY A 24 19.20 -5.93 -12.91
C GLY A 24 20.09 -4.69 -12.95
N ARG A 25 20.92 -4.57 -13.99
CA ARG A 25 21.63 -3.31 -14.27
C ARG A 25 20.56 -2.27 -14.65
N GLY A 26 20.50 -1.15 -13.93
CA GLY A 26 19.36 -0.21 -13.99
C GLY A 26 18.94 0.27 -15.38
N SER A 27 19.84 0.25 -16.37
CA SER A 27 19.54 0.59 -17.77
C SER A 27 18.64 -0.43 -18.47
N ASP A 28 18.71 -1.72 -18.10
CA ASP A 28 17.94 -2.78 -18.78
C ASP A 28 16.50 -2.86 -18.24
N LEU A 29 16.34 -2.72 -16.92
CA LEU A 29 15.04 -2.79 -16.27
C LEU A 29 14.13 -1.62 -16.68
N ALA A 30 14.64 -0.40 -16.64
CA ALA A 30 13.90 0.80 -17.04
C ALA A 30 13.50 0.74 -18.53
N SER A 31 14.42 0.33 -19.40
CA SER A 31 14.14 0.17 -20.84
C SER A 31 13.09 -0.92 -21.10
N ARG A 32 13.16 -2.03 -20.37
CA ARG A 32 12.19 -3.14 -20.47
C ARG A 32 10.79 -2.72 -20.02
N TYR A 33 10.67 -2.04 -18.88
CA TYR A 33 9.38 -1.55 -18.40
C TYR A 33 8.86 -0.40 -19.28
N GLY A 34 9.72 0.46 -19.81
CA GLY A 34 9.35 1.49 -20.78
C GLY A 34 8.68 0.89 -22.02
N ARG A 35 9.33 -0.10 -22.65
CA ARG A 35 8.75 -0.82 -23.80
C ARG A 35 7.45 -1.55 -23.45
N LEU A 36 7.35 -2.11 -22.24
CA LEU A 36 6.13 -2.77 -21.79
C LEU A 36 4.99 -1.76 -21.66
N LEU A 37 5.22 -0.64 -20.97
CA LEU A 37 4.25 0.43 -20.80
C LEU A 37 3.81 0.99 -22.15
N GLU A 38 4.72 1.24 -23.09
CA GLU A 38 4.34 1.68 -24.43
C GLU A 38 3.37 0.72 -25.13
N ARG A 39 3.51 -0.60 -24.91
CA ARG A 39 2.65 -1.62 -25.52
C ARG A 39 1.31 -1.79 -24.82
N VAL A 40 1.26 -1.67 -23.50
CA VAL A 40 0.08 -2.04 -22.69
C VAL A 40 -0.66 -0.84 -22.09
N TRP A 41 -0.04 0.34 -22.10
CA TRP A 41 -0.64 1.53 -21.51
C TRP A 41 -1.77 2.06 -22.40
N VAL A 42 -2.99 1.90 -21.91
CA VAL A 42 -4.16 2.51 -22.54
C VAL A 42 -4.15 4.00 -22.18
N ARG A 43 -3.85 4.83 -23.17
CA ARG A 43 -3.96 6.29 -23.00
C ARG A 43 -5.43 6.69 -22.93
N GLY A 44 -5.74 7.70 -22.09
CA GLY A 44 -7.06 8.31 -22.06
C GLY A 44 -8.13 7.51 -21.32
N VAL A 45 -7.77 6.59 -20.42
CA VAL A 45 -8.74 5.97 -19.50
C VAL A 45 -9.40 7.09 -18.68
N GLY A 46 -10.69 7.33 -18.90
CA GLY A 46 -11.45 8.37 -18.21
C GLY A 46 -11.40 9.76 -18.85
N ALA A 47 -10.69 9.96 -19.96
CA ALA A 47 -10.70 11.25 -20.67
C ALA A 47 -12.12 11.57 -21.16
N GLY A 48 -12.69 12.69 -20.69
CA GLY A 48 -14.04 13.14 -21.06
C GLY A 48 -15.20 12.47 -20.32
N ARG A 49 -14.94 11.63 -19.30
CA ARG A 49 -16.02 11.08 -18.46
C ARG A 49 -16.25 11.95 -17.24
N ALA A 50 -17.46 12.49 -17.13
CA ALA A 50 -17.97 12.99 -15.86
C ALA A 50 -18.40 11.78 -15.02
N PHE A 51 -17.60 11.44 -14.02
CA PHE A 51 -18.05 10.54 -12.97
C PHE A 51 -18.97 11.35 -12.05
N GLY A 52 -20.13 10.79 -11.68
CA GLY A 52 -21.04 11.42 -10.70
C GLY A 52 -20.38 11.50 -9.31
N GLY A 53 -21.15 11.56 -8.22
CA GLY A 53 -20.59 11.58 -6.86
C GLY A 53 -19.61 10.42 -6.63
N VAL A 54 -18.30 10.71 -6.68
CA VAL A 54 -17.22 9.75 -6.46
C VAL A 54 -16.79 9.83 -5.01
N PHE A 55 -16.65 8.67 -4.38
CA PHE A 55 -16.04 8.56 -3.06
C PHE A 55 -14.73 7.77 -3.17
N ALA A 56 -13.65 8.33 -2.62
CA ALA A 56 -12.44 7.60 -2.29
C ALA A 56 -12.65 6.92 -0.95
N VAL A 57 -12.58 5.59 -0.92
CA VAL A 57 -12.83 4.79 0.28
C VAL A 57 -11.54 4.11 0.72
N ASP A 58 -11.23 4.20 2.00
CA ASP A 58 -10.14 3.47 2.63
C ASP A 58 -10.62 2.83 3.94
N SER A 59 -9.97 1.74 4.34
CA SER A 59 -10.29 1.01 5.56
C SER A 59 -9.03 0.45 6.21
N GLY A 60 -9.05 0.37 7.54
CA GLY A 60 -8.02 -0.28 8.31
C GLY A 60 -8.61 -1.04 9.48
N SER A 61 -7.85 -2.01 9.98
CA SER A 61 -8.18 -2.74 11.20
C SER A 61 -6.98 -2.81 12.11
N ASP A 62 -7.24 -2.98 13.40
CA ASP A 62 -6.22 -3.20 14.43
C ASP A 62 -6.78 -4.16 15.49
N GLU A 63 -5.89 -4.87 16.16
CA GLU A 63 -6.25 -5.85 17.19
C GLU A 63 -5.64 -5.47 18.55
N ILE A 64 -6.44 -5.64 19.61
CA ILE A 64 -6.00 -5.44 20.99
C ILE A 64 -6.15 -6.77 21.71
N GLU A 65 -5.02 -7.39 22.01
CA GLU A 65 -4.97 -8.58 22.87
C GLU A 65 -5.24 -8.17 24.32
N VAL A 66 -6.13 -8.89 25.00
CA VAL A 66 -6.49 -8.64 26.40
C VAL A 66 -6.15 -9.84 27.28
N THR A 67 -6.08 -9.59 28.60
CA THR A 67 -5.83 -10.64 29.59
C THR A 67 -6.91 -11.73 29.49
N GLY A 68 -6.47 -12.99 29.45
CA GLY A 68 -7.37 -14.14 29.25
C GLY A 68 -7.30 -14.74 27.85
N GLY A 69 -6.59 -14.10 26.92
CA GLY A 69 -6.47 -14.56 25.53
C GLY A 69 -7.58 -14.05 24.61
N GLY A 70 -8.48 -13.20 25.12
CA GLY A 70 -9.46 -12.48 24.32
C GLY A 70 -8.81 -11.46 23.40
N VAL A 71 -9.53 -11.13 22.33
CA VAL A 71 -9.08 -10.15 21.31
C VAL A 71 -10.21 -9.18 21.00
N LEU A 72 -9.91 -7.89 21.05
CA LEU A 72 -10.78 -6.83 20.54
C LEU A 72 -10.32 -6.44 19.14
N LEU A 73 -11.18 -6.62 18.15
CA LEU A 73 -10.93 -6.18 16.78
C LEU A 73 -11.58 -4.82 16.55
N VAL A 74 -10.77 -3.82 16.23
CA VAL A 74 -11.22 -2.48 15.84
C VAL A 74 -11.14 -2.39 14.32
N THR A 75 -12.27 -2.25 13.65
CA THR A 75 -12.33 -1.99 12.20
C THR A 75 -12.81 -0.57 11.96
N ARG A 76 -12.16 0.15 11.05
CA ARG A 76 -12.47 1.53 10.69
C ARG A 76 -12.47 1.72 9.18
N SER A 77 -13.38 2.55 8.68
CA SER A 77 -13.38 2.98 7.29
C SER A 77 -13.77 4.45 7.15
N VAL A 78 -13.27 5.06 6.09
CA VAL A 78 -13.56 6.44 5.71
C VAL A 78 -13.85 6.50 4.22
N ALA A 79 -14.86 7.29 3.85
CA ALA A 79 -15.16 7.61 2.47
C ALA A 79 -15.19 9.14 2.32
N LEU A 80 -14.42 9.67 1.38
CA LEU A 80 -14.33 11.11 1.09
C LEU A 80 -14.78 11.36 -0.35
N SER A 81 -15.66 12.34 -0.57
CA SER A 81 -16.05 12.77 -1.92
C SER A 81 -15.40 14.08 -2.33
N VAL A 82 -15.37 14.30 -3.64
CA VAL A 82 -14.89 15.55 -4.25
C VAL A 82 -15.71 16.78 -3.84
N ASP A 83 -16.98 16.58 -3.48
CA ASP A 83 -17.91 17.64 -3.07
C ASP A 83 -17.90 17.90 -1.55
N GLY A 84 -16.89 17.38 -0.84
CA GLY A 84 -16.75 17.57 0.61
C GLY A 84 -17.61 16.64 1.46
N GLY A 85 -18.22 15.62 0.85
CA GLY A 85 -18.94 14.57 1.57
C GLY A 85 -17.97 13.66 2.32
N GLU A 86 -18.25 13.41 3.60
CA GLU A 86 -17.46 12.52 4.45
C GLU A 86 -18.39 11.51 5.13
N LEU A 87 -18.03 10.23 5.01
CA LEU A 87 -18.66 9.14 5.77
C LEU A 87 -17.58 8.40 6.54
N ARG A 88 -17.82 8.18 7.83
CA ARG A 88 -16.92 7.43 8.71
C ARG A 88 -17.68 6.30 9.39
N ARG A 89 -17.03 5.15 9.50
CA ARG A 89 -17.58 4.01 10.25
C ARG A 89 -16.48 3.41 11.12
N LEU A 90 -16.83 3.11 12.36
CA LEU A 90 -16.02 2.34 13.28
C LEU A 90 -16.88 1.20 13.82
N ARG A 91 -16.31 0.00 13.90
CA ARG A 91 -16.91 -1.16 14.51
C ARG A 91 -15.90 -1.82 15.43
N LEU A 92 -16.38 -2.21 16.61
CA LEU A 92 -15.64 -2.95 17.61
C LEU A 92 -16.31 -4.32 17.75
N ASP A 93 -15.54 -5.38 17.52
CA ASP A 93 -15.98 -6.76 17.75
C ASP A 93 -15.06 -7.40 18.80
N ALA A 94 -15.61 -8.30 19.63
CA ALA A 94 -14.87 -9.03 20.64
C ALA A 94 -14.92 -10.53 20.33
N PHE A 95 -13.77 -11.19 20.38
CA PHE A 95 -13.60 -12.61 20.06
C PHE A 95 -12.90 -13.35 21.19
N PHE A 96 -13.33 -14.59 21.44
CA PHE A 96 -12.83 -15.48 22.51
C PHE A 96 -13.03 -14.88 23.94
N PRO A 97 -12.78 -15.62 25.04
CA PRO A 97 -13.09 -15.17 26.41
C PRO A 97 -12.22 -14.02 26.93
#